data_AF-A0AAW8KLP5-F1
#
_entry.id   AF-A0AAW8KLP5-F1
#
_cell.length_a   1.000
_cell.length_b   1.000
_cell.length_c   1.000
_cell.angle_alpha   90.00
_cell.angle_beta   90.00
_cell.angle_gamma   90.00
#
_symmetry.space_group_name_H-M   'P 1'
#
loop_
_entity.id
_entity.type
_entity.pdbx_description
1 polymer ?
#
loop_
_entity_poly.entity_id
_entity_poly.type
_entity_poly.pdbx_seq_one_letter_code
_entity_poly.pdbx_strand_id
1 'polypeptide(L)' 'RDGAKPEDIKDLKVVYSPLNGSGLVTVLEVLGGLGVKDITVVPEQEKPDSNFTTCPKPNPELKEVYSLG' A
#
# COMPACT_ATOMS: atom_id res chain seq x y z
N ARG A 1 6.17 18.22 -18.54
CA ARG A 1 5.02 17.50 -17.96
C ARG A 1 4.60 18.30 -16.75
N ASP A 2 3.46 18.96 -16.81
CA ASP A 2 2.87 19.61 -15.65
C ASP A 2 2.70 18.56 -14.54
N GLY A 3 3.31 18.80 -13.38
CA GLY A 3 3.26 17.87 -12.25
C GLY A 3 1.82 17.74 -11.72
N ALA A 4 1.59 16.70 -10.92
CA ALA A 4 0.31 16.55 -10.21
C ALA A 4 0.07 17.81 -9.35
N LYS A 5 -1.10 18.41 -9.53
CA LYS A 5 -1.53 19.55 -8.72
C LYS A 5 -1.96 19.03 -7.34
N PRO A 6 -1.91 19.87 -6.29
CA PRO A 6 -2.37 19.47 -4.95
C PRO A 6 -3.84 19.04 -4.88
N GLU A 7 -4.67 19.50 -5.83
CA GLU A 7 -6.05 19.03 -6.02
C GLU A 7 -6.10 17.56 -6.47
N ASP A 8 -5.24 17.17 -7.41
CA ASP A 8 -5.19 15.80 -7.96
C ASP A 8 -4.84 14.74 -6.91
N ILE A 9 -4.07 15.12 -5.87
CA ILE A 9 -3.65 14.21 -4.80
C ILE A 9 -4.78 13.91 -3.81
N LYS A 10 -5.69 14.86 -3.59
CA LYS A 10 -6.77 14.73 -2.59
C LYS A 10 -7.87 13.78 -3.04
N ASP A 11 -8.09 13.68 -4.35
CA ASP A 11 -9.08 12.79 -4.98
C ASP A 11 -8.53 11.39 -5.28
N LEU A 12 -7.24 11.13 -4.96
CA LEU A 12 -6.63 9.83 -5.16
C LEU A 12 -7.16 8.81 -4.14
N LYS A 13 -7.61 7.67 -4.66
CA LYS A 13 -7.93 6.47 -3.87
C LYS A 13 -6.80 5.48 -3.98
N VAL A 14 -6.23 5.08 -2.86
CA VAL A 14 -5.05 4.22 -2.79
C VAL A 14 -5.39 2.95 -2.02
N VAL A 15 -5.21 1.80 -2.67
CA VAL A 15 -5.11 0.52 -1.96
C VAL A 15 -3.65 0.24 -1.72
N TYR A 16 -3.28 0.02 -0.46
CA TYR A 16 -1.91 -0.28 -0.06
C TYR A 16 -1.85 -1.63 0.65
N SER A 17 -0.87 -2.44 0.26
CA SER A 17 -0.51 -3.66 0.97
C SER A 17 1.00 -3.67 1.23
N PRO A 18 1.44 -3.84 2.49
CA PRO A 18 2.84 -4.04 2.79
C PRO A 18 3.29 -5.49 2.55
N LEU A 19 2.41 -6.39 2.10
CA LEU A 19 2.71 -7.82 1.88
C LEU A 19 3.37 -8.48 3.10
N ASN A 20 2.87 -8.18 4.31
CA ASN A 20 3.44 -8.59 5.59
C ASN A 20 4.89 -8.14 5.83
N GLY A 21 5.34 -7.11 5.13
CA GLY A 21 6.62 -6.44 5.35
C GLY A 21 6.54 -5.29 6.35
N SER A 22 7.63 -4.55 6.50
CA SER A 22 7.77 -3.43 7.45
C SER A 22 7.34 -2.06 6.91
N GLY A 23 6.84 -2.01 5.67
CA GLY A 23 6.59 -0.74 4.95
C GLY A 23 5.38 0.07 5.44
N LEU A 24 4.49 -0.52 6.25
CA LEU A 24 3.19 0.06 6.59
C LEU A 24 3.27 1.48 7.12
N VAL A 25 4.00 1.68 8.22
CA VAL A 25 4.07 2.98 8.91
C VAL A 25 4.67 4.03 7.98
N THR A 26 5.81 3.74 7.38
CA THR A 26 6.52 4.69 6.49
C THR A 26 5.67 5.11 5.29
N VAL A 27 4.97 4.18 4.65
CA VAL A 27 4.15 4.50 3.48
C VAL A 27 2.92 5.32 3.85
N LEU A 28 2.25 5.00 4.97
CA LEU A 28 1.11 5.80 5.44
C LEU A 28 1.51 7.22 5.82
N GLU A 29 2.66 7.42 6.48
CA GLU A 29 3.14 8.76 6.82
C GLU A 29 3.46 9.58 5.57
N VAL A 30 4.10 8.98 4.56
CA VAL A 30 4.40 9.66 3.29
C VAL A 30 3.12 10.02 2.54
N LEU A 31 2.18 9.08 2.39
CA LEU A 31 0.91 9.33 1.70
C LEU A 31 0.07 10.40 2.41
N GLY A 32 0.02 10.36 3.75
CA GLY A 32 -0.63 11.38 4.56
C GLY A 32 0.04 12.75 4.42
N GLY A 33 1.37 12.80 4.43
CA GLY A 33 2.15 14.03 4.21
C GLY A 33 1.96 14.63 2.81
N LEU A 34 1.68 13.80 1.81
CA LEU A 34 1.33 14.24 0.45
C LEU A 34 -0.13 14.74 0.36
N GLY A 35 -0.98 14.41 1.33
CA GLY A 35 -2.39 14.84 1.38
C GLY A 35 -3.38 13.84 0.79
N VAL A 36 -2.98 12.58 0.60
CA VAL A 36 -3.88 11.48 0.23
C VAL A 36 -4.81 11.21 1.41
N LYS A 37 -6.12 11.16 1.16
CA LYS A 37 -7.14 11.00 2.22
C LYS A 37 -7.81 9.64 2.21
N ASP A 38 -7.91 9.02 1.04
CA ASP A 38 -8.63 7.77 0.83
C ASP A 38 -7.61 6.64 0.65
N ILE A 39 -7.18 6.06 1.77
CA ILE A 39 -6.22 4.96 1.81
C ILE A 39 -6.89 3.74 2.43
N THR A 40 -6.94 2.65 1.69
CA THR A 40 -7.40 1.34 2.16
C THR A 40 -6.19 0.43 2.32
N VAL A 41 -5.99 -0.09 3.52
CA VAL A 41 -4.94 -1.10 3.79
C VAL A 41 -5.56 -2.49 3.70
N VAL A 42 -4.88 -3.43 3.02
CA VAL A 42 -5.31 -4.83 2.93
C VAL A 42 -5.10 -5.54 4.27
N PRO A 43 -6.15 -5.87 5.04
CA PRO A 43 -6.02 -6.34 6.43
C PRO A 43 -5.21 -7.63 6.57
N GLU A 44 -5.39 -8.56 5.63
CA GLU A 44 -4.69 -9.86 5.60
C GLU A 44 -3.17 -9.71 5.47
N GLN A 45 -2.72 -8.59 4.89
CA GLN A 45 -1.31 -8.33 4.59
C GLN A 45 -0.73 -7.19 5.43
N GLU A 46 -1.49 -6.59 6.35
CA GLU A 46 -1.13 -5.39 7.11
C GLU A 46 0.05 -5.62 8.06
N LYS A 47 0.01 -6.70 8.84
CA LYS A 47 0.97 -6.95 9.93
C LYS A 47 2.22 -7.65 9.43
N PRO A 48 3.40 -7.29 9.96
CA PRO A 48 4.62 -8.03 9.69
C PRO A 48 4.47 -9.52 10.04
N ASP A 49 4.83 -10.40 9.10
CA ASP A 49 4.84 -11.85 9.31
C ASP A 49 6.09 -12.44 8.67
N SER A 50 7.02 -12.95 9.49
CA SER A 50 8.27 -13.55 9.02
C SER A 50 8.05 -14.82 8.18
N ASN A 51 6.88 -15.45 8.28
CA ASN A 51 6.53 -16.62 7.47
C ASN A 51 5.84 -16.26 6.15
N PHE A 52 5.48 -14.98 5.95
CA PHE A 52 4.75 -14.49 4.78
C PHE A 52 3.56 -15.38 4.38
N THR A 53 2.72 -15.73 5.36
CA THR A 53 1.66 -16.74 5.21
C THR A 53 0.63 -16.43 4.11
N THR A 54 0.41 -15.16 3.79
CA THR A 54 -0.47 -14.74 2.68
C THR A 54 0.26 -14.51 1.36
N CYS A 55 1.61 -14.51 1.35
CA CYS A 55 2.47 -14.25 0.19
C CYS A 55 3.83 -14.97 0.32
N PRO A 56 3.92 -16.29 0.10
CA PRO A 56 5.15 -17.09 0.32
C PRO A 56 6.38 -16.56 -0.42
N LYS A 57 6.17 -15.82 -1.51
CA LYS A 57 7.17 -14.98 -2.17
C LYS A 57 6.64 -13.54 -2.18
N PRO A 58 7.08 -12.66 -1.27
CA PRO A 58 6.64 -11.27 -1.21
C PRO A 58 7.23 -10.47 -2.38
N ASN A 59 6.75 -10.75 -3.60
CA ASN A 59 7.17 -10.15 -4.84
C ASN A 59 5.97 -9.46 -5.53
N PRO A 60 5.92 -8.12 -5.55
CA PRO A 60 4.82 -7.37 -6.16
C PRO A 60 4.71 -7.57 -7.69
N GLU A 61 5.68 -8.19 -8.35
CA GLU A 61 5.58 -8.56 -9.76
C GLU A 61 4.69 -9.80 -10.00
N LEU A 62 4.46 -10.61 -8.96
CA LEU A 62 3.62 -11.81 -9.05
C LEU A 62 2.16 -11.44 -8.86
N LYS A 63 1.31 -11.73 -9.85
CA LYS A 63 -0.13 -11.42 -9.77
C LYS A 63 -0.84 -12.07 -8.57
N GLU A 64 -0.33 -13.20 -8.09
CA GLU A 64 -0.95 -13.95 -6.98
C GLU A 64 -1.10 -13.10 -5.71
N VAL A 65 -0.17 -12.17 -5.46
CA VAL A 65 -0.12 -11.35 -4.24
C VAL A 65 -1.30 -10.36 -4.14
N TYR A 66 -1.98 -10.10 -5.25
CA TYR A 66 -3.15 -9.20 -5.34
C TYR A 66 -4.48 -9.93 -5.25
N SER A 67 -4.52 -11.24 -4.98
CA SER A 67 -5.77 -12.02 -4.98
C SER A 67 -6.67 -11.76 -3.76
N LEU A 68 -6.19 -10.97 -2.80
CA LEU A 68 -6.85 -10.66 -1.52
C LEU A 68 -7.39 -9.23 -1.46
N GLY A 69 -7.33 -8.46 -2.56
CA GLY A 69 -7.71 -7.05 -2.63
C GLY A 69 -8.44 -6.68 -3.91
#